data_AF-A0A3S4GCY7-F1
#
_entry.id   AF-A0A3S4GCY7-F1
#
_cell.length_a   1.000
_cell.length_b   1.000
_cell.length_c   1.000
_cell.angle_alpha   90.00
_cell.angle_beta   90.00
_cell.angle_gamma   90.00
#
_symmetry.space_group_name_H-M   'P 1'
#
loop_
_entity.id
_entity.type
_entity.pdbx_description
1 polymer ?
#
loop_
_entity_poly.entity_id
_entity_poly.type
_entity_poly.pdbx_seq_one_letter_code
_entity_poly.pdbx_strand_id
1 'polypeptide(L)'
;MKTLCLMLLLLPGILTAQTRAVVFIDSSRPAQGQLVNAMNQMLFYSASLRAQLAVDVFDINPHGAPFSGGLHYVPDTHGQGAARYRPDALPFLICLEGKKEILRMEIEKKEQLCLCTHAC
;
A
#
# COMPACT_ATOMS: atom_id res chain seq x y z
N MET A 1 40.15 -1.21 -36.80
CA MET A 1 39.51 -1.86 -35.63
C MET A 1 39.37 -0.80 -34.55
N LYS A 2 38.22 -0.14 -34.47
CA LYS A 2 37.16 -0.35 -33.46
C LYS A 2 37.61 0.00 -32.03
N THR A 3 37.41 1.25 -31.65
CA THR A 3 37.29 1.63 -30.23
C THR A 3 36.32 2.80 -30.12
N LEU A 4 35.03 2.52 -30.36
CA LEU A 4 33.92 3.39 -29.96
C LEU A 4 33.41 2.82 -28.64
N CYS A 5 33.98 3.29 -27.54
CA CYS A 5 33.59 2.83 -26.20
C CYS A 5 32.35 3.62 -25.77
N LEU A 6 31.23 2.91 -25.71
CA LEU A 6 29.93 3.31 -25.15
C LEU A 6 30.10 4.10 -23.83
N MET A 7 29.84 5.40 -23.86
CA MET A 7 29.51 6.21 -22.68
C MET A 7 28.02 6.54 -22.72
N LEU A 8 27.16 5.61 -22.27
CA LEU A 8 25.71 5.84 -22.28
C LEU A 8 24.94 5.12 -21.16
N LEU A 9 25.56 4.79 -20.03
CA LEU A 9 24.91 4.00 -18.96
C LEU A 9 24.99 4.61 -17.56
N LEU A 10 25.04 5.94 -17.44
CA LEU A 10 24.95 6.62 -16.14
C LEU A 10 23.90 7.73 -16.17
N LEU A 11 22.68 7.40 -16.54
CA LEU A 11 21.52 8.14 -16.04
C LEU A 11 21.10 7.41 -14.76
N PRO A 12 21.44 7.92 -13.55
CA PRO A 12 20.75 7.47 -12.36
C PRO A 12 19.32 7.94 -12.54
N GLY A 13 18.48 7.05 -13.07
CA GLY A 13 17.04 7.25 -13.06
C GLY A 13 16.68 7.55 -11.62
N ILE A 14 16.27 8.78 -11.36
CA ILE A 14 15.69 9.19 -10.09
C ILE A 14 14.38 8.40 -10.02
N LEU A 15 14.48 7.14 -9.57
CA LEU A 15 13.34 6.33 -9.19
C LEU A 15 12.81 7.03 -7.94
N THR A 16 11.90 7.97 -8.13
CA THR A 16 11.12 8.53 -7.04
C THR A 16 10.41 7.35 -6.40
N ALA A 17 10.75 7.04 -5.16
CA ALA A 17 10.15 5.92 -4.46
C ALA A 17 8.64 6.16 -4.40
N GLN A 18 7.87 5.32 -5.09
CA GLN A 18 6.41 5.40 -5.07
C GLN A 18 5.93 5.37 -3.61
N THR A 19 5.01 6.26 -3.27
CA THR A 19 4.39 6.27 -1.94
C THR A 19 3.68 4.94 -1.70
N ARG A 20 3.76 4.44 -0.47
CA ARG A 20 3.13 3.19 -0.07
C ARG A 20 2.14 3.43 1.07
N ALA A 21 0.90 3.01 0.88
CA ALA A 21 -0.06 2.83 1.97
C ALA A 21 0.03 1.40 2.50
N VAL A 22 0.28 1.26 3.79
CA VAL A 22 0.19 -0.01 4.52
C VAL A 22 -1.09 0.04 5.34
N VAL A 23 -2.02 -0.85 5.02
CA VAL A 23 -3.31 -0.96 5.69
C VAL A 23 -3.34 -2.23 6.51
N PHE A 24 -3.74 -2.14 7.76
CA PHE A 24 -3.97 -3.30 8.63
C PHE A 24 -5.46 -3.50 8.84
N ILE A 25 -5.91 -4.74 8.68
CA ILE A 25 -7.28 -5.15 8.94
C ILE A 25 -7.37 -6.50 9.66
N ASP A 26 -8.56 -6.78 10.15
CA ASP A 26 -9.05 -8.08 10.59
C ASP A 26 -10.29 -8.41 9.75
N SER A 27 -10.12 -9.24 8.72
CA SER A 27 -11.22 -9.61 7.82
C SER A 27 -12.30 -10.47 8.47
N SER A 28 -12.11 -10.94 9.71
CA SER A 28 -13.19 -11.58 10.47
C SER A 28 -14.32 -10.58 10.80
N ARG A 29 -14.01 -9.28 10.75
CA ARG A 29 -14.98 -8.19 10.88
C ARG A 29 -15.48 -7.78 9.49
N PRO A 30 -16.75 -8.02 9.14
CA PRO A 30 -17.26 -7.79 7.79
C PRO A 30 -17.06 -6.36 7.27
N ALA A 31 -17.18 -5.36 8.15
CA ALA A 31 -16.98 -3.95 7.80
C ALA A 31 -15.56 -3.66 7.28
N GLN A 32 -14.54 -4.32 7.83
CA GLN A 32 -13.15 -4.11 7.38
C GLN A 32 -12.89 -4.78 6.03
N GLY A 33 -13.50 -5.95 5.77
CA GLY A 33 -13.47 -6.56 4.44
C GLY A 33 -14.19 -5.71 3.38
N GLN A 34 -15.33 -5.11 3.73
CA GLN A 34 -16.04 -4.16 2.87
C GLN A 34 -15.19 -2.93 2.57
N LEU A 35 -14.49 -2.38 3.57
CA LEU A 35 -13.56 -1.27 3.40
C LEU A 35 -12.46 -1.61 2.38
N VAL A 36 -11.84 -2.79 2.48
CA VAL A 36 -10.81 -3.24 1.52
C VAL A 36 -11.38 -3.39 0.11
N ASN A 37 -12.57 -3.97 -0.05
CA ASN A 37 -13.24 -4.03 -1.36
C ASN A 37 -13.48 -2.65 -1.96
N ALA A 38 -13.90 -1.69 -1.14
CA ALA A 38 -14.14 -0.33 -1.57
C ALA A 38 -12.83 0.39 -1.98
N MET A 39 -11.73 0.17 -1.25
CA MET A 39 -10.38 0.62 -1.66
C MET A 39 -9.97 0.00 -2.99
N ASN A 40 -10.16 -1.31 -3.15
CA ASN A 40 -9.84 -2.05 -4.38
C ASN A 40 -10.58 -1.47 -5.59
N GLN A 41 -11.88 -1.21 -5.43
CA GLN A 41 -12.71 -0.61 -6.47
C GLN A 41 -12.21 0.79 -6.85
N MET A 42 -11.85 1.63 -5.87
CA MET A 42 -11.29 2.96 -6.13
C MET A 42 -9.95 2.89 -6.88
N LEU A 43 -9.06 1.98 -6.47
CA LEU A 43 -7.79 1.76 -7.15
C LEU A 43 -8.00 1.26 -8.57
N PHE A 44 -8.95 0.35 -8.79
CA PHE A 44 -9.28 -0.17 -10.12
C PHE A 44 -9.67 0.97 -11.08
N TYR A 45 -10.57 1.86 -10.65
CA TYR A 45 -11.05 2.98 -11.48
C TYR A 45 -10.09 4.17 -11.56
N SER A 46 -9.12 4.30 -10.66
CA SER A 46 -8.15 5.42 -10.66
C SER A 46 -6.75 4.96 -11.07
N ALA A 47 -6.46 5.02 -12.38
CA ALA A 47 -5.13 4.72 -12.91
C ALA A 47 -4.05 5.69 -12.39
N SER A 48 -4.41 6.97 -12.18
CA SER A 48 -3.51 7.98 -11.61
C SER A 48 -3.13 7.66 -10.18
N LEU A 49 -4.09 7.24 -9.34
CA LEU A 49 -3.82 6.84 -7.97
C LEU A 49 -2.92 5.61 -7.92
N ARG A 50 -3.19 4.56 -8.72
CA ARG A 50 -2.32 3.38 -8.80
C ARG A 50 -0.90 3.67 -9.26
N ALA A 51 -0.70 4.69 -10.11
CA ALA A 51 0.63 5.09 -10.54
C ALA A 51 1.44 5.78 -9.43
N GLN A 52 0.77 6.38 -8.44
CA GLN A 52 1.40 7.17 -7.38
C GLN A 52 1.43 6.46 -6.03
N LEU A 53 0.49 5.53 -5.80
CA LEU A 53 0.29 4.85 -4.53
C LEU A 53 0.28 3.32 -4.70
N ALA A 54 1.25 2.66 -4.08
CA ALA A 54 1.19 1.23 -3.83
C ALA A 54 0.39 0.98 -2.54
N VAL A 55 -0.53 0.03 -2.54
CA VAL A 55 -1.35 -0.29 -1.36
C VAL A 55 -1.09 -1.74 -0.96
N ASP A 56 -0.52 -1.93 0.23
CA ASP A 56 -0.37 -3.24 0.86
C ASP A 56 -1.43 -3.38 1.95
N VAL A 57 -2.20 -4.47 1.93
CA VAL A 57 -3.21 -4.78 2.95
C VAL A 57 -2.78 -6.01 3.74
N PHE A 58 -2.39 -5.80 4.99
CA PHE A 58 -2.07 -6.84 5.96
C PHE A 58 -3.33 -7.28 6.69
N ASP A 59 -3.68 -8.55 6.58
CA ASP A 59 -4.86 -9.11 7.23
C ASP A 59 -4.46 -10.10 8.32
N ILE A 60 -4.82 -9.78 9.57
CA ILE A 60 -4.45 -10.60 10.73
C ILE A 60 -5.36 -11.83 10.89
N ASN A 61 -6.46 -11.93 10.14
CA ASN A 61 -7.36 -13.06 10.23
C ASN A 61 -6.72 -14.33 9.61
N PRO A 62 -6.45 -15.38 10.38
CA PRO A 62 -5.82 -16.60 9.86
C PRO A 62 -6.71 -17.39 8.88
N HIS A 63 -8.00 -17.08 8.86
CA HIS A 63 -8.99 -17.72 7.99
C HIS A 63 -9.57 -16.74 6.95
N GLY A 64 -8.92 -15.58 6.76
CA GLY A 64 -9.33 -14.57 5.80
C GLY A 64 -9.28 -15.08 4.36
N ALA A 65 -10.32 -14.79 3.59
CA ALA A 65 -10.26 -14.99 2.15
C ALA A 65 -9.38 -13.92 1.51
N PRO A 66 -8.53 -14.26 0.53
CA PRO A 66 -7.64 -13.29 -0.09
C PRO A 66 -8.42 -12.27 -0.93
N PHE A 67 -7.97 -11.02 -0.89
CA PHE A 67 -8.44 -9.96 -1.78
C PHE A 67 -7.57 -9.92 -3.04
N SER A 68 -8.17 -9.57 -4.18
CA SER A 68 -7.49 -9.41 -5.46
C SER A 68 -7.86 -8.07 -6.10
N GLY A 69 -6.98 -7.52 -6.94
CA GLY A 69 -7.26 -6.28 -7.67
C GLY A 69 -6.11 -5.28 -7.65
N GLY A 70 -6.44 -4.01 -7.37
CA GLY A 70 -5.52 -2.88 -7.43
C GLY A 70 -4.63 -2.71 -6.20
N LEU A 71 -4.81 -3.54 -5.16
CA LEU A 71 -3.97 -3.62 -3.98
C LEU A 71 -3.24 -4.96 -3.89
N HIS A 72 -2.17 -4.98 -3.12
CA HIS A 72 -1.42 -6.17 -2.78
C HIS A 72 -1.91 -6.70 -1.42
N TYR A 73 -2.55 -7.86 -1.44
CA TYR A 73 -3.02 -8.53 -0.23
C TYR A 73 -1.88 -9.35 0.41
N VAL A 74 -1.70 -9.18 1.71
CA VAL A 74 -0.68 -9.85 2.51
C VAL A 74 -1.35 -10.52 3.72
N PRO A 75 -1.48 -11.86 3.74
CA PRO A 75 -1.94 -12.55 4.94
C PRO A 75 -0.90 -12.40 6.05
N ASP A 76 -1.27 -11.81 7.17
CA ASP A 76 -0.40 -11.57 8.32
C ASP A 76 -0.70 -12.54 9.47
N THR A 77 -0.88 -13.80 9.13
CA THR A 77 -1.32 -14.86 10.07
C THR A 77 -0.36 -15.12 11.22
N HIS A 78 0.91 -14.73 11.04
CA HIS A 78 1.96 -14.84 12.06
C HIS A 78 2.30 -13.48 12.69
N GLY A 79 1.56 -12.42 12.36
CA GLY A 79 1.76 -11.08 12.90
C GLY A 79 3.11 -10.44 12.59
N GLN A 80 3.78 -10.83 11.50
CA GLN A 80 5.08 -10.27 11.12
C GLN A 80 4.94 -8.80 10.68
N GLY A 81 3.87 -8.49 9.95
CA GLY A 81 3.51 -7.12 9.59
C GLY A 81 3.14 -6.31 10.83
N ALA A 82 2.23 -6.83 11.65
CA ALA A 82 1.79 -6.18 12.87
C ALA A 82 2.94 -5.93 13.85
N ALA A 83 3.88 -6.88 14.01
CA ALA A 83 5.06 -6.72 14.86
C ALA A 83 6.03 -5.64 14.32
N ARG A 84 6.17 -5.55 12.99
CA ARG A 84 7.04 -4.59 12.31
C ARG A 84 6.48 -3.16 12.39
N TYR A 85 5.21 -2.99 12.06
CA TYR A 85 4.60 -1.66 11.87
C TYR A 85 3.82 -1.17 13.09
N ARG A 86 3.42 -2.08 14.00
CA ARG A 86 2.75 -1.78 15.27
C ARG A 86 1.54 -0.84 15.10
N PRO A 87 0.50 -1.25 14.36
CA PRO A 87 -0.74 -0.46 14.30
C PRO A 87 -1.36 -0.33 15.69
N ASP A 88 -1.92 0.84 16.02
CA ASP A 88 -2.51 1.08 17.35
C ASP A 88 -3.90 0.47 17.51
N ALA A 89 -4.63 0.35 16.41
CA ALA A 89 -5.99 -0.16 16.33
C ALA A 89 -6.20 -0.87 14.99
N LEU A 90 -7.40 -1.42 14.76
CA LEU A 90 -7.80 -1.96 13.46
C LEU A 90 -9.20 -1.46 13.10
N PRO A 91 -9.43 -1.01 11.87
CA PRO A 91 -8.47 -0.93 10.76
C PRO A 91 -7.51 0.27 10.88
N PHE A 92 -6.31 0.14 10.32
CA PHE A 92 -5.26 1.16 10.45
C PHE A 92 -4.57 1.47 9.13
N LEU A 93 -4.15 2.71 8.93
CA LEU A 93 -3.40 3.19 7.77
C LEU A 93 -2.07 3.79 8.21
N ILE A 94 -1.00 3.39 7.53
CA ILE A 94 0.33 3.98 7.63
C ILE A 94 0.77 4.35 6.21
N CYS A 95 1.06 5.62 5.94
CA CYS A 95 1.63 6.05 4.66
C CYS A 95 3.15 6.22 4.79
N LEU A 96 3.87 5.69 3.81
CA LEU A 96 5.32 5.70 3.74
C LEU A 96 5.78 6.38 2.45
N GLU A 97 6.72 7.31 2.56
CA GLU A 97 7.50 7.83 1.43
C GLU A 97 8.90 7.22 1.50
N GLY A 98 9.16 6.22 0.66
CA GLY A 98 10.34 5.37 0.78
C GLY A 98 10.34 4.58 2.10
N LYS A 99 11.21 4.96 3.04
CA LYS A 99 11.30 4.35 4.39
C LYS A 99 10.73 5.25 5.49
N LYS A 100 10.33 6.47 5.16
CA LYS A 100 9.88 7.47 6.12
C LYS A 100 8.37 7.36 6.27
N GLU A 101 7.89 7.22 7.50
CA GLU A 101 6.47 7.39 7.81
C GLU A 101 6.09 8.87 7.71
N ILE A 102 5.01 9.15 6.98
CA ILE A 102 4.49 10.50 6.76
C ILE A 102 3.06 10.70 7.30
N LEU A 103 2.32 9.61 7.50
CA LEU A 103 0.98 9.62 8.08
C LEU A 103 0.71 8.30 8.78
N ARG A 104 0.00 8.36 9.90
CA ARG A 104 -0.46 7.22 10.67
C ARG A 104 -1.80 7.51 11.33
N MET A 105 -2.81 6.68 11.08
CA MET A 105 -4.16 6.91 11.62
C MET A 105 -5.05 5.66 11.51
N GLU A 106 -6.16 5.64 12.25
CA GLU A 106 -7.28 4.75 11.95
C GLU A 106 -7.91 5.12 10.60
N ILE A 107 -8.39 4.12 9.86
CA ILE A 107 -8.98 4.29 8.54
C ILE A 107 -10.43 3.80 8.51
N GLU A 108 -11.36 4.71 8.29
CA GLU A 108 -12.79 4.42 8.28
C GLU A 108 -13.36 4.34 6.86
N LYS A 109 -12.73 5.03 5.91
CA LYS A 109 -13.22 5.16 4.53
C LYS A 109 -12.08 5.12 3.51
N LYS A 110 -12.40 4.64 2.31
CA LYS A 110 -11.44 4.44 1.22
C LYS A 110 -10.73 5.74 0.79
N GLU A 111 -11.41 6.89 0.87
CA GLU A 111 -10.86 8.19 0.47
C GLU A 111 -9.69 8.63 1.35
N GLN A 112 -9.50 8.05 2.53
CA GLN A 112 -8.34 8.36 3.37
C GLN A 112 -7.02 7.87 2.77
N LEU A 113 -7.04 6.95 1.80
CA LEU A 113 -5.84 6.60 1.01
C LEU A 113 -5.25 7.80 0.26
N CYS A 114 -6.10 8.76 -0.14
CA CYS A 114 -5.68 9.98 -0.85
C CYS A 114 -4.77 10.87 0.00
N LEU A 115 -4.82 10.73 1.33
CA LEU A 115 -3.96 11.48 2.25
C LEU A 115 -2.49 11.06 2.14
N CYS A 116 -2.20 9.87 1.57
CA CYS A 116 -0.83 9.43 1.34
C CYS A 116 -0.14 10.20 0.20
N THR A 117 -0.87 10.64 -0.84
CA THR A 117 -0.31 11.20 -2.08
C THR A 117 -0.64 12.68 -2.30
N HIS A 118 -1.39 13.32 -1.40
CA HIS A 118 -1.94 14.67 -1.57
C HIS A 118 -2.77 14.86 -2.86
N ALA A 119 -3.19 13.75 -3.49
CA ALA A 119 -3.90 13.73 -4.76
C ALA A 119 -4.88 12.55 -4.82
N CYS A 120 -6.12 12.87 -5.18
CA CYS A 120 -7.19 12.01 -5.68
C CYS A 120 -7.98 12.83 -6.71
#